data_AF-A0A644YH78-F1
#
_entry.id   AF-A0A644YH78-F1
#
_cell.length_a   1.000
_cell.length_b   1.000
_cell.length_c   1.000
_cell.angle_alpha   90.00
_cell.angle_beta   90.00
_cell.angle_gamma   90.00
#
_symmetry.space_group_name_H-M   'P 1'
#
loop_
_entity.id
_entity.type
_entity.pdbx_description
1 polymer ?
#
loop_
_entity_poly.entity_id
_entity_poly.type
_entity_poly.pdbx_seq_one_letter_code
_entity_poly.pdbx_strand_id
1 'polypeptide(L)'
;MKVMTLKLSEKIYTTIKVTAYMAKEAMRINRDAVALGKLGNELRDEGKKASDAEKLDGADKVFDELLEISERKTALICEVYGNKFTADELEKALSPAEIDLEINKILMGVTGVIGKN
;
A
#
# COMPACT_ATOMS: atom_id res chain seq x y z
N MET A 1 7.50 -17.85 12.32
CA MET A 1 7.09 -16.87 11.30
C MET A 1 7.99 -17.08 10.09
N LYS A 2 7.45 -17.38 8.90
CA LYS A 2 8.26 -17.59 7.70
C LYS A 2 8.86 -16.25 7.31
N VAL A 3 10.18 -16.18 7.11
CA VAL A 3 10.86 -14.94 6.71
C VAL A 3 10.44 -14.59 5.29
N MET A 4 9.87 -13.41 5.10
CA MET A 4 9.53 -12.89 3.77
C MET A 4 10.77 -12.32 3.09
N THR A 5 10.82 -12.43 1.77
CA THR A 5 11.90 -11.92 0.94
C THR A 5 11.38 -11.01 -0.16
N LEU A 6 12.12 -9.94 -0.42
CA LEU A 6 11.88 -8.99 -1.50
C LEU A 6 13.12 -8.92 -2.37
N LYS A 7 12.96 -9.11 -3.69
CA LYS A 7 14.04 -8.94 -4.65
C LYS A 7 13.90 -7.57 -5.29
N LEU A 8 14.91 -6.71 -5.12
CA LEU A 8 15.01 -5.46 -5.85
C LEU A 8 16.23 -5.55 -6.77
N SER A 9 15.99 -5.45 -8.07
CA SER A 9 17.00 -5.66 -9.12
C SER A 9 17.76 -6.98 -8.91
N GLU A 10 19.02 -6.95 -8.47
CA GLU A 10 19.86 -8.14 -8.25
C GLU A 10 20.00 -8.54 -6.78
N LYS A 11 19.47 -7.73 -5.83
CA LYS A 11 19.62 -7.96 -4.40
C LYS A 11 18.36 -8.56 -3.80
N ILE A 12 18.53 -9.53 -2.91
CA ILE A 12 17.45 -10.14 -2.13
C ILE A 12 17.52 -9.61 -0.70
N TYR A 13 16.46 -8.98 -0.26
CA TYR A 13 16.26 -8.49 1.10
C TYR A 13 15.38 -9.45 1.86
N THR A 14 15.76 -9.73 3.11
CA THR A 14 14.96 -10.49 4.06
C THR A 14 14.32 -9.55 5.07
N THR A 15 13.07 -9.85 5.41
CA THR A 15 12.33 -9.13 6.45
C THR A 15 13.00 -9.26 7.81
N ILE A 16 12.90 -8.21 8.60
CA ILE A 16 13.26 -8.24 10.01
C ILE A 16 12.05 -8.71 10.83
N LYS A 17 12.13 -8.54 12.16
CA LYS A 17 11.00 -8.80 13.04
C LYS A 17 9.87 -7.81 12.74
N VAL A 18 8.79 -8.28 12.13
CA VAL A 18 7.56 -7.50 11.96
C VAL A 18 6.98 -7.22 13.35
N THR A 19 6.88 -5.94 13.70
CA THR A 19 6.36 -5.51 14.99
C THR A 19 4.83 -5.42 14.98
N ALA A 20 4.22 -5.37 16.16
CA ALA A 20 2.78 -5.11 16.27
C ALA A 20 2.37 -3.74 15.69
N TYR A 21 3.30 -2.77 15.66
CA TYR A 21 3.09 -1.47 15.04
C TYR A 21 3.00 -1.60 13.51
N MET A 22 3.99 -2.23 12.88
CA MET A 22 4.00 -2.49 11.43
C MET A 22 2.76 -3.28 10.98
N ALA A 23 2.35 -4.25 11.79
CA ALA A 23 1.13 -5.01 11.58
C ALA A 23 -0.13 -4.13 11.56
N LYS A 24 -0.27 -3.23 12.54
CA LYS A 24 -1.38 -2.28 12.61
C LYS A 24 -1.35 -1.33 11.42
N GLU A 25 -0.17 -0.90 11.00
CA GLU A 25 -0.04 -0.01 9.85
C GLU A 25 -0.47 -0.69 8.56
N ALA A 26 -0.06 -1.93 8.31
CA ALA A 26 -0.53 -2.71 7.16
C ALA A 26 -2.06 -2.84 7.13
N MET A 27 -2.68 -3.08 8.29
CA MET A 27 -4.14 -3.14 8.41
C MET A 27 -4.81 -1.78 8.16
N ARG A 28 -4.19 -0.68 8.62
CA ARG A 28 -4.68 0.68 8.41
C ARG A 28 -4.63 1.04 6.93
N ILE A 29 -3.48 0.85 6.27
CA ILE A 29 -3.30 1.06 4.83
C ILE A 29 -4.36 0.28 4.03
N ASN A 30 -4.60 -0.99 4.37
CA ASN A 30 -5.61 -1.78 3.66
C ASN A 30 -7.03 -1.25 3.88
N ARG A 31 -7.36 -0.83 5.11
CA ARG A 31 -8.66 -0.20 5.40
C ARG A 31 -8.84 1.09 4.60
N ASP A 32 -7.82 1.94 4.57
CA ASP A 32 -7.85 3.23 3.88
C ASP A 32 -7.98 3.01 2.37
N ALA A 33 -7.26 2.04 1.79
CA ALA A 33 -7.38 1.68 0.39
C ALA A 33 -8.80 1.19 0.02
N VAL A 34 -9.44 0.39 0.88
CA VAL A 34 -10.83 -0.04 0.68
C VAL A 34 -11.81 1.13 0.82
N ALA A 35 -11.58 2.05 1.76
CA ALA A 35 -12.40 3.25 1.93
C ALA A 35 -12.30 4.16 0.70
N LEU A 36 -11.08 4.39 0.20
CA LEU A 36 -10.82 5.17 -1.01
C LEU A 36 -11.50 4.54 -2.24
N GLY A 37 -11.46 3.21 -2.37
CA GLY A 37 -12.18 2.49 -3.42
C GLY A 37 -13.70 2.67 -3.34
N LYS A 38 -14.28 2.82 -2.14
CA LYS A 38 -15.70 3.15 -1.98
C LYS A 38 -15.97 4.60 -2.39
N LEU A 39 -15.17 5.54 -1.89
CA LEU A 39 -15.28 6.96 -2.23
C LEU A 39 -15.19 7.19 -3.75
N GLY A 40 -14.25 6.53 -4.44
CA GLY A 40 -14.13 6.60 -5.89
C GLY A 40 -15.36 6.06 -6.63
N ASN A 41 -16.01 5.02 -6.11
CA ASN A 41 -17.26 4.50 -6.67
C ASN A 41 -18.44 5.45 -6.42
N GLU A 42 -18.53 6.01 -5.22
CA GLU A 42 -19.55 7.01 -4.85
C GLU A 42 -19.43 8.25 -5.74
N LEU A 43 -18.23 8.80 -5.91
CA LEU A 43 -17.97 9.92 -6.83
C LEU A 43 -18.29 9.59 -8.29
N ARG A 44 -18.07 8.34 -8.73
CA ARG A 44 -18.46 7.91 -10.08
C ARG A 44 -19.99 7.91 -10.26
N ASP A 45 -20.72 7.51 -9.23
CA ASP A 45 -22.18 7.41 -9.26
C ASP A 45 -22.86 8.78 -9.08
N GLU A 46 -22.31 9.63 -8.20
CA GLU A 46 -22.75 11.01 -7.95
C GLU A 46 -22.30 11.99 -9.04
N GLY A 47 -21.14 11.75 -9.65
CA GLY A 47 -20.59 12.54 -10.76
C GLY A 47 -21.46 12.56 -12.01
N LYS A 48 -22.49 11.71 -12.10
CA LYS A 48 -23.52 11.80 -13.15
C LYS A 48 -24.51 12.96 -12.93
N LYS A 49 -24.57 13.51 -11.71
CA LYS A 49 -25.51 14.57 -11.30
C LYS A 49 -24.82 15.83 -10.78
N ALA A 50 -23.52 15.75 -10.46
CA ALA A 50 -22.74 16.87 -9.95
C ALA A 50 -22.26 17.83 -11.06
N SER A 51 -21.97 19.07 -10.66
CA SER A 51 -21.31 20.06 -11.52
C SER A 51 -19.85 19.68 -11.78
N ASP A 52 -19.25 20.16 -12.87
CA ASP A 52 -17.86 19.79 -13.19
C ASP A 52 -16.85 20.26 -12.13
N ALA A 53 -17.12 21.37 -11.44
CA ALA A 53 -16.30 21.84 -10.32
C ALA A 53 -16.35 20.90 -9.10
N GLU A 54 -17.52 20.33 -8.78
CA GLU A 54 -17.70 19.39 -7.66
C GLU A 54 -17.02 18.03 -7.96
N LYS A 55 -17.01 17.62 -9.23
CA LYS A 55 -16.29 16.42 -9.68
C LYS A 55 -14.78 16.59 -9.54
N LEU A 56 -14.25 17.77 -9.89
CA LEU A 56 -12.82 18.06 -9.78
C LEU A 56 -12.36 18.07 -8.32
N ASP A 57 -13.10 18.74 -7.42
CA ASP A 57 -12.76 18.74 -5.99
C ASP A 57 -12.81 17.34 -5.36
N GLY A 58 -13.79 16.50 -5.75
CA GLY A 58 -13.84 15.11 -5.34
C GLY A 58 -12.69 14.27 -5.88
N ALA A 59 -12.31 14.48 -7.14
CA ALA A 59 -11.19 13.78 -7.77
C ALA A 59 -9.84 14.15 -7.15
N ASP A 60 -9.62 15.44 -6.83
CA ASP A 60 -8.40 15.93 -6.18
C ASP A 60 -8.23 15.29 -4.80
N LYS A 61 -9.30 15.22 -4.00
CA LYS A 61 -9.27 14.53 -2.69
C LYS A 61 -8.93 13.05 -2.80
N VAL A 62 -9.52 12.35 -3.77
CA VAL A 62 -9.21 10.93 -4.01
C VAL A 62 -7.75 10.77 -4.42
N PHE A 63 -7.23 11.69 -5.23
CA PHE A 63 -5.84 11.64 -5.67
C PHE A 63 -4.86 11.90 -4.52
N ASP A 64 -5.14 12.89 -3.68
CA ASP A 64 -4.35 13.19 -2.48
C ASP A 64 -4.31 11.99 -1.52
N GLU A 65 -5.47 11.38 -1.24
CA GLU A 65 -5.54 10.17 -0.41
C GLU A 65 -4.80 8.98 -1.04
N LEU A 66 -4.85 8.84 -2.38
CA LEU A 66 -4.11 7.80 -3.09
C LEU A 66 -2.60 7.98 -2.94
N LEU A 67 -2.11 9.22 -3.06
CA LEU A 67 -0.70 9.54 -2.87
C LEU A 67 -0.25 9.25 -1.44
N GLU A 68 -1.02 9.68 -0.43
CA GLU A 68 -0.70 9.41 0.97
C GLU A 68 -0.63 7.90 1.25
N ILE A 69 -1.59 7.14 0.72
CA ILE A 69 -1.59 5.67 0.83
C ILE A 69 -0.35 5.09 0.15
N SER A 70 0.03 5.58 -1.03
CA SER A 70 1.23 5.11 -1.75
C SER A 70 2.50 5.35 -0.94
N GLU A 71 2.70 6.56 -0.42
CA GLU A 71 3.84 6.91 0.42
C GLU A 71 3.91 6.05 1.70
N ARG A 72 2.77 5.82 2.34
CA ARG A 72 2.69 4.95 3.53
C ARG A 72 3.03 3.49 3.21
N LYS A 73 2.64 3.00 2.03
CA LYS A 73 3.00 1.63 1.58
C LYS A 73 4.51 1.49 1.43
N THR A 74 5.15 2.42 0.72
CA THR A 74 6.60 2.34 0.48
C THR A 74 7.38 2.50 1.78
N ALA A 75 6.98 3.43 2.65
CA ALA A 75 7.57 3.60 3.98
C ALA A 75 7.47 2.32 4.83
N LEU A 76 6.29 1.70 4.89
CA LEU A 76 6.09 0.47 5.66
C LEU A 76 6.95 -0.69 5.13
N ILE A 77 7.05 -0.85 3.80
CA ILE A 77 7.91 -1.86 3.19
C ILE A 77 9.36 -1.62 3.59
N CYS A 78 9.86 -0.38 3.45
CA CYS A 78 11.21 -0.03 3.90
C CYS A 78 11.42 -0.43 5.37
N GLU A 79 10.50 -0.08 6.26
CA GLU A 79 10.62 -0.37 7.69
C GLU A 79 10.65 -1.89 7.98
N VAL A 80 9.76 -2.66 7.33
CA VAL A 80 9.66 -4.12 7.48
C VAL A 80 10.91 -4.85 6.98
N TYR A 81 11.61 -4.28 5.99
CA TYR A 81 12.89 -4.79 5.50
C TYR A 81 14.11 -4.16 6.20
N GLY A 82 13.88 -3.32 7.21
CA GLY A 82 14.92 -2.74 8.06
C GLY A 82 15.64 -1.53 7.44
N ASN A 83 14.94 -0.75 6.62
CA ASN A 83 15.42 0.47 5.97
C ASN A 83 16.72 0.29 5.17
N LYS A 84 16.86 -0.87 4.51
CA LYS A 84 18.03 -1.23 3.69
C LYS A 84 18.00 -0.63 2.28
N PHE A 85 16.89 -0.02 1.91
CA PHE A 85 16.63 0.69 0.66
C PHE A 85 15.61 1.80 0.93
N THR A 86 15.56 2.77 0.03
CA THR A 86 14.66 3.93 0.08
C THR A 86 13.34 3.69 -0.65
N ALA A 87 12.34 4.55 -0.39
CA ALA A 87 11.07 4.53 -1.12
C ALA A 87 11.30 4.75 -2.63
N ASP A 88 12.16 5.69 -3.02
CA ASP A 88 12.51 5.94 -4.42
C ASP A 88 13.12 4.72 -5.12
N GLU A 89 14.00 3.98 -4.43
CA GLU A 89 14.58 2.74 -4.96
C GLU A 89 13.51 1.67 -5.14
N LEU A 90 12.53 1.61 -4.24
CA LEU A 90 11.40 0.70 -4.32
C LEU A 90 10.49 1.03 -5.50
N GLU A 91 10.11 2.29 -5.66
CA GLU A 91 9.23 2.77 -6.74
C GLU A 91 9.87 2.71 -8.13
N LYS A 92 11.20 2.80 -8.21
CA LYS A 92 11.94 2.56 -9.46
C LYS A 92 12.03 1.08 -9.81
N ALA A 93 12.02 0.19 -8.81
CA ALA A 93 12.21 -1.23 -8.99
C ALA A 93 10.90 -2.01 -9.13
N LEU A 94 9.80 -1.52 -8.55
CA LEU A 94 8.50 -2.18 -8.49
C LEU A 94 7.40 -1.28 -9.05
N SER A 95 6.47 -1.90 -9.77
CA SER A 95 5.21 -1.26 -10.13
C SER A 95 4.31 -1.04 -8.90
N PRO A 96 3.33 -0.12 -8.98
CA PRO A 96 2.34 0.06 -7.91
C PRO A 96 1.62 -1.24 -7.51
N ALA A 97 1.32 -2.11 -8.49
CA ALA A 97 0.71 -3.41 -8.23
C ALA A 97 1.63 -4.36 -7.45
N GLU A 98 2.94 -4.33 -7.71
CA GLU A 98 3.91 -5.13 -6.96
C GLU A 98 4.10 -4.61 -5.52
N ILE A 99 4.05 -3.29 -5.33
CA ILE A 99 4.02 -2.67 -3.99
C ILE A 99 2.78 -3.13 -3.22
N ASP A 100 1.61 -3.15 -3.86
CA ASP A 100 0.37 -3.66 -3.25
C ASP A 100 0.46 -5.14 -2.89
N LEU A 101 1.03 -5.96 -3.77
CA LEU A 101 1.28 -7.37 -3.48
C LEU A 101 2.20 -7.55 -2.28
N GLU A 102 3.23 -6.73 -2.14
CA GLU A 102 4.15 -6.80 -1.01
C GLU A 102 3.46 -6.42 0.32
N ILE A 103 2.63 -5.38 0.32
CA ILE A 103 1.80 -5.00 1.48
C ILE A 103 0.84 -6.13 1.86
N ASN A 104 0.20 -6.76 0.88
CA ASN A 104 -0.68 -7.90 1.13
C ASN A 104 0.09 -9.09 1.73
N LYS A 105 1.31 -9.37 1.26
CA LYS A 105 2.16 -10.41 1.89
C LYS A 105 2.48 -10.05 3.34
N ILE A 106 2.77 -8.78 3.64
CA ILE A 106 3.03 -8.32 5.02
C ILE A 106 1.80 -8.57 5.88
N LEU A 107 0.61 -8.18 5.40
CA LEU A 107 -0.66 -8.39 6.09
C LEU A 107 -0.96 -9.88 6.33
N MET A 108 -0.71 -10.73 5.33
CA MET A 108 -0.86 -12.18 5.39
C MET A 108 0.13 -12.83 6.37
N GLY A 109 1.39 -12.37 6.37
CA GLY A 109 2.41 -12.80 7.31
C GLY A 109 2.08 -12.44 8.75
N VAL A 110 1.46 -11.27 8.97
CA VAL A 110 0.98 -10.79 10.28
C VAL A 110 -0.22 -11.60 10.79
N THR A 111 -1.19 -11.86 9.92
CA THR A 111 -2.42 -12.61 10.28
C THR A 111 -2.20 -14.11 10.38
N GLY A 112 -1.01 -14.61 10.00
CA GLY A 112 -0.69 -16.03 9.97
C GLY A 112 -1.32 -16.79 8.81
N VAL A 113 -2.12 -16.12 7.96
CA VAL A 113 -2.71 -16.66 6.74
C VAL A 113 -1.70 -16.50 5.62
N ILE A 114 -0.63 -17.30 5.63
CA ILE A 114 0.27 -17.37 4.48
C ILE A 114 -0.41 -18.27 3.44
N GLY A 115 -0.97 -17.63 2.40
CA GLY A 115 -1.38 -18.30 1.18
C GLY A 115 -0.21 -19.13 0.68
N LYS A 116 -0.40 -20.45 0.65
CA LYS A 116 0.53 -21.37 0.00
C LYS A 116 0.46 -21.09 -1.50
N ASN A 117 1.35 -20.24 -2.00
CA ASN A 117 1.81 -20.30 -3.38
C ASN A 117 3.03 -21.19 -3.41
#